data_AF-A0A7Y3GYA5-F1
#
_entry.id   AF-A0A7Y3GYA5-F1
#
_cell.length_a   1.000
_cell.length_b   1.000
_cell.length_c   1.000
_cell.angle_alpha   90.00
_cell.angle_beta   90.00
_cell.angle_gamma   90.00
#
_symmetry.space_group_name_H-M   'P 1'
#
loop_
_entity.id
_entity.type
_entity.pdbx_description
1 polymer ?
#
loop_
_entity_poly.entity_id
_entity_poly.type
_entity_poly.pdbx_seq_one_letter_code
_entity_poly.pdbx_strand_id
1 'polypeptide(L)' 'ATTLRQQPVGRFGEPEEIGEAVAWLLSDAASLVTGVAMPVDGGMTAQ' A
#
# COMPACT_ATOMS: atom_id res chain seq x y z
N ALA A 1 4.76 10.50 -17.31
CA ALA A 1 4.14 11.16 -16.14
C ALA A 1 5.12 11.13 -14.99
N THR A 2 5.40 12.27 -14.36
CA THR A 2 6.44 12.48 -13.34
C THR A 2 6.33 11.54 -12.13
N THR A 3 5.16 10.95 -11.90
CA THR A 3 4.80 10.10 -10.76
C THR A 3 5.54 8.76 -10.67
N LEU A 4 5.82 8.08 -11.79
CA LEU A 4 6.41 6.72 -11.73
C LEU A 4 7.86 6.69 -11.20
N ARG A 5 8.62 7.78 -11.37
CA ARG A 5 10.00 7.85 -10.85
C ARG A 5 10.06 7.87 -9.33
N GLN A 6 8.99 8.31 -8.68
CA GLN A 6 8.89 8.38 -7.22
C GLN A 6 8.34 7.08 -6.62
N GLN A 7 7.93 6.13 -7.45
CA GLN A 7 7.36 4.85 -7.02
C GLN A 7 8.36 3.73 -7.33
N PRO A 8 9.13 3.24 -6.35
CA PRO A 8 10.10 2.15 -6.53
C PRO A 8 9.59 0.94 -7.30
N VAL A 9 8.29 0.62 -7.17
CA VAL A 9 7.67 -0.49 -7.92
C VAL A 9 7.64 -0.27 -9.44
N GLY A 10 7.85 0.96 -9.92
CA GLY A 10 8.05 1.28 -11.34
C GLY A 10 6.79 1.21 -12.21
N ARG A 11 5.61 1.04 -11.62
CA ARG A 11 4.31 0.97 -12.31
C ARG A 11 3.22 1.60 -11.46
N PHE A 12 2.09 1.92 -12.09
CA PHE A 12 0.88 2.24 -11.34
C PHE A 12 0.37 1.00 -10.60
N GLY A 13 -0.22 1.22 -9.44
CA GLY A 13 -0.96 0.19 -8.72
C GLY A 13 -2.34 -0.02 -9.33
N GLU A 14 -2.86 -1.23 -9.22
CA GLU A 14 -4.23 -1.57 -9.57
C GLU A 14 -5.15 -1.43 -8.34
N PRO A 15 -6.45 -1.11 -8.52
CA PRO A 15 -7.40 -0.99 -7.41
C PRO A 15 -7.46 -2.23 -6.51
N GLU A 16 -7.29 -3.41 -7.09
CA GLU A 16 -7.30 -4.70 -6.39
C GLU A 16 -6.18 -4.79 -5.36
N GLU A 17 -5.01 -4.19 -5.63
CA GLU A 17 -3.88 -4.22 -4.68
C GLU A 17 -4.19 -3.42 -3.40
N ILE A 18 -4.97 -2.34 -3.53
CA ILE A 18 -5.48 -1.60 -2.37
C ILE A 18 -6.54 -2.45 -1.65
N GLY A 19 -7.43 -3.10 -2.41
CA GLY A 19 -8.46 -3.99 -1.89
C GLY A 19 -7.90 -5.13 -1.05
N GLU A 20 -6.85 -5.80 -1.51
CA GLU A 20 -6.18 -6.89 -0.78
C GLU A 20 -5.52 -6.38 0.51
N ALA A 21 -4.90 -5.20 0.49
CA ALA A 21 -4.34 -4.60 1.71
C ALA A 21 -5.42 -4.25 2.74
N VAL A 22 -6.58 -3.75 2.29
CA VAL A 22 -7.74 -3.52 3.16
C VAL A 22 -8.30 -4.83 3.69
N ALA A 23 -8.45 -5.85 2.85
CA ALA A 23 -8.92 -7.17 3.26
C ALA A 23 -8.01 -7.79 4.34
N TRP A 24 -6.70 -7.67 4.19
CA TRP A 24 -5.74 -8.10 5.21
C TRP A 24 -5.89 -7.31 6.51
N LEU A 25 -6.01 -5.98 6.46
CA LEU A 25 -6.22 -5.14 7.66
C LEU A 25 -7.51 -5.48 8.42
N LEU A 26 -8.53 -5.96 7.72
CA LEU A 26 -9.81 -6.40 8.32
C LEU A 26 -9.80 -7.86 8.80
N SER A 27 -8.71 -8.59 8.56
CA SER A 27 -8.58 -9.99 8.94
C SER A 27 -7.93 -10.18 10.32
N ASP A 28 -8.09 -11.37 10.90
CA ASP A 28 -7.42 -11.76 12.15
C ASP A 28 -5.88 -11.70 12.07
N ALA A 29 -5.32 -11.80 10.86
CA ALA A 29 -3.87 -11.72 10.63
C ALA A 29 -3.29 -10.34 10.98
N ALA A 30 -4.12 -9.29 10.98
CA ALA A 30 -3.73 -7.93 11.37
C ALA A 30 -4.07 -7.61 12.83
N SER A 31 -4.35 -8.60 13.68
CA SER A 31 -4.87 -8.42 15.05
C SER A 31 -4.05 -7.52 15.99
N LEU A 32 -2.76 -7.30 15.73
CA LEU A 32 -1.91 -6.39 16.50
C LEU A 32 -1.60 -5.06 15.78
N VAL A 33 -2.14 -4.86 14.57
CA VAL A 33 -1.88 -3.69 13.73
C VAL A 33 -3.01 -2.69 13.94
N THR A 34 -2.72 -1.62 14.68
CA THR A 34 -3.69 -0.55 14.96
C THR A 34 -2.99 0.79 15.11
N GLY A 35 -3.73 1.89 14.90
CA GLY A 35 -3.23 3.26 15.06
C GLY A 35 -2.22 3.72 14.00
N VAL A 36 -2.09 3.00 12.88
CA VAL A 36 -1.14 3.30 11.81
C VAL A 36 -1.85 3.58 10.49
N ALA A 37 -1.41 4.61 9.77
CA ALA A 37 -1.72 4.81 8.36
C ALA A 37 -0.69 4.03 7.52
N MET A 38 -1.03 2.80 7.13
CA MET A 38 -0.14 1.92 6.37
C MET A 38 -0.04 2.38 4.90
N PRO A 39 1.16 2.76 4.40
CA PRO A 39 1.32 3.13 3.00
C PRO A 39 1.14 1.93 2.07
N VAL A 40 0.30 2.10 1.05
CA VAL A 40 0.10 1.14 -0.05
C VAL A 40 0.27 1.91 -1.36
N ASP A 41 1.50 2.33 -1.62
CA ASP A 41 1.80 3.37 -2.62
C ASP A 41 2.99 3.01 -3.53
N GLY A 42 3.36 1.73 -3.58
CA GLY A 42 4.50 1.25 -4.36
C GLY A 42 5.87 1.78 -3.90
N GLY A 43 5.97 2.24 -2.65
CA GLY A 43 7.21 2.66 -1.99
C GLY A 43 7.46 4.17 -2.02
N MET A 44 6.50 4.97 -2.46
CA MET A 44 6.65 6.42 -2.60
C MET A 44 6.92 7.13 -1.27
N THR A 45 6.25 6.71 -0.18
CA THR A 45 6.43 7.29 1.16
C THR A 45 7.79 6.99 1.78
N ALA A 46 8.49 5.96 1.33
CA ALA A 46 9.73 5.46 1.94
C ALA A 46 11.02 5.94 1.26
N GLN A 47 10.93 6.83 0.26
CA GLN A 47 12.08 7.41 -0.45
C GLN A 47 12.69 8.61 0.28
#